data_AF-A0A4Q6G4I1-F1
#
_entry.id   AF-A0A4Q6G4I1-F1
#
_cell.length_a   1.000
_cell.length_b   1.000
_cell.length_c   1.000
_cell.angle_alpha   90.00
_cell.angle_beta   90.00
_cell.angle_gamma   90.00
#
_symmetry.space_group_name_H-M   'P 1'
#
loop_
_entity.id
_entity.type
_entity.pdbx_description
1 polymer ?
#
loop_
_entity_poly.entity_id
_entity_poly.type
_entity_poly.pdbx_seq_one_letter_code
_entity_poly.pdbx_strand_id
1 'polypeptide(L)'
;MESFAKRSTAMSIVSKAYIVTGLPHILLAPEKSEGWAKLNAAYQKVREDIEKQEADVILYFSTQWLSILGYTFQADPEPQWLHVDQDWHELGSIPYKFKIDTDFAKTYAKEVDQLGYKTKLVNYRGFPIDTGTIVAQKLLNPSNRLPASIVSCNMYSEKDETTRLGQAAARALQKSGKKAIVVLVSSLSHRFHTTPIDPKDDRINSRKDDEWNRKIIDMLSAGEVENVAQTVREFARQANGDQKFKGMWWLNGLLGQSNNFEGQIFAYEPVWGTGAILAGLSPTEVITAPPLEATLSSEEGSQAEFVEALTNFDYMASPSQPRFAAEFIPERTRVAPALAPSPRVEVQTRSETRALADFEIVSKDSAEPVGNYPHARRYGDLLFLSGIGPRQVGSKEIPGISFDTQRKVIAYDIRVQTQAVIDSVKRILENAGSSLDKVIDIQVFLTNMKDDFPGYNEVYNEAFKHIRPTRTTVEVGSLPTPIAVEFKVIAKP
;
A
#
# COMPACT_ATOMS: atom_id res chain seq x y z
N MET A 1 45.76 -42.60 7.43
CA MET A 1 44.78 -41.82 6.63
C MET A 1 43.94 -41.02 7.60
N GLU A 2 44.49 -39.92 8.11
CA GLU A 2 43.73 -38.90 8.83
C GLU A 2 43.08 -37.99 7.78
N SER A 3 41.77 -38.16 7.58
CA SER A 3 40.95 -37.21 6.86
C SER A 3 40.25 -36.35 7.90
N PHE A 4 40.92 -35.27 8.32
CA PHE A 4 40.31 -34.19 9.08
C PHE A 4 39.11 -33.65 8.29
N ALA A 5 37.91 -33.96 8.77
CA ALA A 5 36.69 -33.30 8.36
C ALA A 5 36.78 -31.82 8.79
N LYS A 6 37.20 -30.95 7.87
CA LYS A 6 36.92 -29.51 7.98
C LYS A 6 35.40 -29.32 7.91
N ARG A 7 34.73 -29.36 9.06
CA ARG A 7 33.45 -28.67 9.21
C ARG A 7 33.74 -27.19 8.97
N SER A 8 33.39 -26.69 7.80
CA SER A 8 33.23 -25.26 7.59
C SER A 8 32.16 -24.81 8.59
N THR A 9 32.57 -24.13 9.65
CA THR A 9 31.65 -23.39 10.51
C THR A 9 31.09 -22.25 9.67
N ALA A 10 29.92 -22.47 9.07
CA ALA A 10 29.22 -21.42 8.34
C ALA A 10 29.05 -20.21 9.28
N MET A 11 29.57 -19.06 8.89
CA MET A 11 29.36 -17.81 9.63
C MET A 11 27.90 -17.37 9.45
N SER A 12 27.24 -17.00 10.56
CA SER A 12 25.87 -16.48 10.51
C SER A 12 25.83 -15.18 9.72
N ILE A 13 24.88 -15.07 8.79
CA ILE A 13 24.66 -13.84 7.99
C ILE A 13 23.99 -12.71 8.81
N VAL A 14 23.43 -13.03 9.98
CA VAL A 14 22.82 -12.06 10.91
C VAL A 14 23.53 -12.13 12.25
N SER A 15 23.99 -10.99 12.76
CA SER A 15 24.53 -10.88 14.13
C SER A 15 23.41 -10.71 15.16
N LYS A 16 22.48 -9.79 14.88
CA LYS A 16 21.37 -9.46 15.76
C LYS A 16 20.23 -8.82 14.97
N ALA A 17 19.01 -9.02 15.43
CA ALA A 17 17.83 -8.36 14.86
C ALA A 17 17.14 -7.49 15.92
N TYR A 18 16.52 -6.39 15.47
CA TYR A 18 15.77 -5.48 16.32
C TYR A 18 14.44 -5.12 15.69
N ILE A 19 13.44 -4.91 16.56
CA ILE A 19 12.15 -4.33 16.21
C ILE A 19 12.06 -3.01 16.94
N VAL A 20 11.94 -1.91 16.21
CA VAL A 20 11.99 -0.56 16.78
C VAL A 20 10.88 0.32 16.22
N THR A 21 10.35 1.21 17.04
CA THR A 21 9.35 2.19 16.60
C THR A 21 10.00 3.44 16.01
N GLY A 22 9.56 3.83 14.81
CA GLY A 22 10.12 4.94 14.03
C GLY A 22 9.44 6.30 14.23
N LEU A 23 8.64 6.49 15.29
CA LEU A 23 7.88 7.73 15.48
C LEU A 23 8.80 8.89 15.93
N PRO A 24 8.61 10.11 15.37
CA PRO A 24 9.56 11.21 15.54
C PRO A 24 9.60 11.79 16.96
N HIS A 25 8.53 11.60 17.74
CA HIS A 25 8.43 11.98 19.16
C HIS A 25 9.65 11.55 19.97
N ILE A 26 10.12 10.32 19.76
CA ILE A 26 11.23 9.71 20.50
C ILE A 26 12.55 10.43 20.23
N LEU A 27 12.71 11.00 19.03
CA LEU A 27 13.91 11.73 18.62
C LEU A 27 13.82 13.23 18.95
N LEU A 28 12.67 13.84 18.67
CA LEU A 28 12.52 15.30 18.66
C LEU A 28 12.02 15.90 19.97
N ALA A 29 11.28 15.12 20.77
CA ALA A 29 10.66 15.63 21.98
C ALA A 29 10.60 14.59 23.13
N PRO A 30 11.65 13.78 23.37
CA PRO A 30 11.59 12.71 24.38
C PRO A 30 11.25 13.23 25.78
N GLU A 31 11.59 14.47 26.10
CA GLU A 31 11.34 15.11 27.40
C GLU A 31 9.87 15.45 27.66
N LYS A 32 9.00 15.44 26.64
CA LYS A 32 7.58 15.79 26.79
C LYS A 32 6.75 14.71 27.49
N SER A 33 7.20 13.45 27.48
CA SER A 33 6.51 12.32 28.09
C SER A 33 7.51 11.37 28.76
N GLU A 34 7.16 10.83 29.92
CA GLU A 34 8.00 9.82 30.59
C GLU A 34 8.18 8.57 29.71
N GLY A 35 7.12 8.15 29.00
CA GLY A 35 7.18 7.01 28.08
C GLY A 35 8.12 7.28 26.89
N TRP A 36 8.06 8.48 26.32
CA TRP A 36 8.92 8.85 25.20
C TRP A 36 10.40 8.94 25.62
N ALA A 37 10.67 9.45 26.83
CA ALA A 37 12.00 9.45 27.42
C ALA A 37 12.54 8.02 27.65
N LYS A 38 11.70 7.10 28.14
CA LYS A 38 12.07 5.68 28.32
C LYS A 38 12.40 5.01 26.98
N LEU A 39 11.62 5.27 25.93
CA LEU A 39 11.91 4.77 24.57
C LEU A 39 13.22 5.33 24.03
N ASN A 40 13.50 6.63 24.25
CA ASN A 40 14.77 7.24 23.84
C ASN A 40 15.97 6.61 24.57
N ALA A 41 15.85 6.41 25.89
CA ALA A 41 16.87 5.72 26.68
C ALA A 41 17.05 4.25 26.24
N ALA A 42 15.97 3.58 25.84
CA ALA A 42 16.05 2.23 25.26
C ALA A 42 16.80 2.24 23.92
N TYR A 43 16.58 3.24 23.05
CA TYR A 43 17.37 3.40 21.82
C TYR A 43 18.87 3.55 22.09
N GLN A 44 19.25 4.24 23.18
CA GLN A 44 20.65 4.33 23.59
C GLN A 44 21.23 2.96 23.97
N LYS A 45 20.48 2.16 24.74
CA LYS A 45 20.88 0.77 25.08
C LYS A 45 21.02 -0.11 23.84
N VAL A 46 20.10 0.03 22.87
CA VAL A 46 20.17 -0.72 21.61
C VAL A 46 21.38 -0.26 20.77
N ARG A 47 21.70 1.04 20.75
CA ARG A 47 22.91 1.55 20.10
C ARG A 47 24.17 0.95 20.71
N GLU A 48 24.30 0.95 22.03
CA GLU A 48 25.44 0.33 22.73
C GLU A 48 25.55 -1.16 22.44
N ASP A 49 24.42 -1.85 22.32
CA ASP A 49 24.37 -3.27 21.97
C ASP A 49 24.80 -3.50 20.50
N ILE A 50 24.37 -2.65 19.56
CA ILE A 50 24.83 -2.62 18.16
C ILE A 50 26.33 -2.39 18.05
N GLU A 51 26.90 -1.51 18.88
CA GLU A 51 28.34 -1.21 18.90
C GLU A 51 29.19 -2.43 19.32
N LYS A 52 28.62 -3.37 20.08
CA LYS A 52 29.28 -4.63 20.46
C LYS A 52 29.21 -5.71 19.38
N GLN A 53 28.37 -5.53 18.36
CA GLN A 53 28.20 -6.52 17.30
C GLN A 53 29.20 -6.31 16.16
N GLU A 54 29.80 -7.41 15.71
CA GLU A 54 30.50 -7.47 14.43
C GLU A 54 29.48 -7.62 13.30
N ALA A 55 29.36 -6.59 12.46
CA ALA A 55 28.53 -6.53 11.27
C ALA A 55 29.14 -5.55 10.25
N ASP A 56 28.79 -5.75 8.99
CA ASP A 56 29.25 -4.95 7.84
C ASP A 56 28.20 -3.92 7.39
N VAL A 57 26.92 -4.17 7.68
CA VAL A 57 25.77 -3.39 7.20
C VAL A 57 24.64 -3.42 8.22
N ILE A 58 23.83 -2.35 8.29
CA ILE A 58 22.52 -2.39 8.95
C ILE A 58 21.43 -2.44 7.89
N LEU A 59 20.60 -3.48 7.92
CA LEU A 59 19.50 -3.66 6.99
C LEU A 59 18.19 -3.20 7.60
N TYR A 60 17.56 -2.21 6.97
CA TYR A 60 16.29 -1.63 7.37
C TYR A 60 15.15 -2.07 6.46
N PHE A 61 14.06 -2.51 7.09
CA PHE A 61 12.73 -2.52 6.50
C PHE A 61 11.86 -1.60 7.35
N SER A 62 11.28 -0.56 6.74
CA SER A 62 10.39 0.35 7.43
C SER A 62 8.97 0.22 6.91
N THR A 63 8.01 0.08 7.81
CA THR A 63 6.58 0.10 7.48
C THR A 63 6.17 1.43 6.84
N GLN A 64 6.86 2.52 7.13
CA GLN A 64 6.54 3.85 6.60
C GLN A 64 7.14 4.12 5.22
N TRP A 65 8.08 3.30 4.73
CA TRP A 65 8.62 3.48 3.40
C TRP A 65 7.80 2.78 2.33
N LEU A 66 6.69 3.38 1.93
CA LEU A 66 5.72 2.73 1.05
C LEU A 66 6.17 2.65 -0.42
N SER A 67 5.84 1.55 -1.08
CA SER A 67 5.91 1.39 -2.54
C SER A 67 4.65 0.72 -3.10
N ILE A 68 4.35 0.93 -4.39
CA ILE A 68 3.10 0.46 -5.03
C ILE A 68 3.31 -0.36 -6.32
N LEU A 69 4.41 -0.15 -7.06
CA LEU A 69 4.67 -0.81 -8.36
C LEU A 69 5.68 -1.97 -8.25
N GLY A 70 6.06 -2.34 -7.04
CA GLY A 70 7.17 -3.25 -6.73
C GLY A 70 8.00 -2.73 -5.56
N TYR A 71 9.24 -3.20 -5.45
CA TYR A 71 10.15 -2.85 -4.36
C TYR A 71 11.19 -1.81 -4.78
N THR A 72 11.41 -0.81 -3.94
CA THR A 72 12.47 0.18 -4.11
C THR A 72 13.58 -0.02 -3.10
N PHE A 73 14.82 0.20 -3.52
CA PHE A 73 16.02 0.06 -2.70
C PHE A 73 16.83 1.34 -2.76
N GLN A 74 17.21 1.88 -1.60
CA GLN A 74 18.02 3.11 -1.56
C GLN A 74 19.40 2.81 -2.14
N ALA A 75 19.81 3.58 -3.14
CA ALA A 75 21.04 3.38 -3.90
C ALA A 75 21.82 4.69 -4.16
N ASP A 76 21.34 5.83 -3.63
CA ASP A 76 22.20 7.00 -3.42
C ASP A 76 23.22 6.64 -2.32
N PRO A 77 24.54 6.73 -2.56
CA PRO A 77 25.55 6.38 -1.57
C PRO A 77 25.58 7.31 -0.35
N GLU A 78 25.17 8.58 -0.51
CA GLU A 78 25.19 9.58 0.57
C GLU A 78 23.94 10.49 0.54
N PRO A 79 22.72 9.93 0.70
CA PRO A 79 21.51 10.72 0.68
C PRO A 79 21.53 11.66 1.88
N GLN A 80 21.24 12.91 1.61
CA GLN A 80 21.15 13.96 2.62
C GLN A 80 19.98 14.88 2.33
N TRP A 81 19.24 15.25 3.37
CA TRP A 81 18.13 16.18 3.27
C TRP A 81 17.77 16.79 4.63
N LEU A 82 16.80 17.71 4.61
CA LEU A 82 16.09 18.17 5.80
C LEU A 82 14.68 17.58 5.77
N HIS A 83 14.44 16.57 6.59
CA HIS A 83 13.13 15.91 6.67
C HIS A 83 12.21 16.65 7.65
N VAL A 84 10.93 16.70 7.35
CA VAL A 84 9.88 17.16 8.26
C VAL A 84 8.78 16.12 8.20
N ASP A 85 8.41 15.57 9.35
CA ASP A 85 7.31 14.63 9.40
C ASP A 85 5.99 15.34 9.05
N GLN A 86 5.16 14.72 8.22
CA GLN A 86 3.95 15.34 7.71
C GLN A 86 2.87 15.51 8.79
N ASP A 87 2.80 14.60 9.75
CA ASP A 87 1.81 14.59 10.81
C ASP A 87 2.32 15.33 12.06
N TRP A 88 3.63 15.29 12.29
CA TRP A 88 4.30 15.82 13.49
C TRP A 88 5.28 16.97 13.20
N HIS A 89 4.97 17.79 12.21
CA HIS A 89 5.83 18.89 11.74
C HIS A 89 6.12 19.92 12.85
N GLU A 90 5.23 20.08 13.81
CA GLU A 90 5.38 20.96 14.97
C GLU A 90 6.48 20.52 15.94
N LEU A 91 6.93 19.27 15.87
CA LEU A 91 8.06 18.77 16.66
C LEU A 91 9.41 19.25 16.11
N GLY A 92 9.43 19.71 14.85
CA GLY A 92 10.61 20.27 14.19
C GLY A 92 11.12 19.46 13.01
N SER A 93 12.29 19.85 12.51
CA SER A 93 12.93 19.25 11.34
C SER A 93 14.05 18.29 11.73
N ILE A 94 14.21 17.22 10.94
CA ILE A 94 15.21 16.17 11.15
C ILE A 94 16.24 16.23 10.00
N PRO A 95 17.37 16.95 10.17
CA PRO A 95 18.44 16.90 9.18
C PRO A 95 19.10 15.52 9.20
N TYR A 96 19.38 14.96 8.03
CA TYR A 96 20.09 13.69 7.93
C TYR A 96 21.12 13.70 6.79
N LYS A 97 22.16 12.88 7.00
CA LYS A 97 23.12 12.44 5.99
C LYS A 97 23.48 11.00 6.32
N PHE A 98 23.17 10.08 5.41
CA PHE A 98 23.42 8.65 5.62
C PHE A 98 24.54 8.13 4.74
N LYS A 99 25.11 6.99 5.11
CA LYS A 99 26.01 6.19 4.27
C LYS A 99 25.26 4.94 3.85
N ILE A 100 25.13 4.72 2.54
CA ILE A 100 24.34 3.59 2.00
C ILE A 100 25.26 2.56 1.34
N ASP A 101 25.01 1.29 1.62
CA ASP A 101 25.68 0.17 0.97
C ASP A 101 25.06 -0.09 -0.41
N THR A 102 25.48 0.72 -1.39
CA THR A 102 24.88 0.72 -2.73
C THR A 102 25.07 -0.62 -3.46
N ASP A 103 26.19 -1.32 -3.22
CA ASP A 103 26.44 -2.61 -3.88
C ASP A 103 25.63 -3.75 -3.25
N PHE A 104 25.42 -3.71 -1.93
CA PHE A 104 24.45 -4.60 -1.30
C PHE A 104 23.03 -4.29 -1.78
N ALA A 105 22.62 -3.02 -1.89
CA ALA A 105 21.30 -2.66 -2.39
C ALA A 105 21.04 -3.19 -3.81
N LYS A 106 22.03 -3.10 -4.72
CA LYS A 106 21.98 -3.71 -6.06
C LYS A 106 21.83 -5.23 -6.00
N THR A 107 22.60 -5.88 -5.12
CA THR A 107 22.56 -7.33 -4.95
C THR A 107 21.20 -7.78 -4.43
N TYR A 108 20.66 -7.07 -3.44
CA TYR A 108 19.36 -7.37 -2.86
C TYR A 108 18.24 -7.15 -3.89
N ALA A 109 18.26 -6.04 -4.64
CA ALA A 109 17.33 -5.82 -5.74
C ALA A 109 17.38 -6.97 -6.77
N LYS A 110 18.57 -7.47 -7.12
CA LYS A 110 18.71 -8.60 -8.05
C LYS A 110 18.14 -9.92 -7.49
N GLU A 111 18.27 -10.18 -6.19
CA GLU A 111 17.65 -11.37 -5.57
C GLU A 111 16.13 -11.30 -5.57
N VAL A 112 15.57 -10.09 -5.48
CA VAL A 112 14.12 -9.87 -5.51
C VAL A 112 13.58 -9.90 -6.95
N ASP A 113 14.34 -9.38 -7.91
CA ASP A 113 14.03 -9.48 -9.34
C ASP A 113 13.98 -10.95 -9.83
N GLN A 114 14.88 -11.80 -9.32
CA GLN A 114 14.87 -13.25 -9.58
C GLN A 114 13.60 -13.97 -9.09
N LEU A 115 12.85 -13.38 -8.16
CA LEU A 115 11.56 -13.91 -7.69
C LEU A 115 10.39 -13.49 -8.60
N GLY A 116 10.64 -12.70 -9.65
CA GLY A 116 9.62 -12.16 -10.55
C GLY A 116 9.01 -10.83 -10.09
N TYR A 117 9.47 -10.27 -8.96
CA TYR A 117 8.97 -8.99 -8.46
C TYR A 117 9.67 -7.81 -9.13
N LYS A 118 8.91 -6.78 -9.47
CA LYS A 118 9.49 -5.54 -10.01
C LYS A 118 10.36 -4.86 -8.95
N THR A 119 11.57 -4.46 -9.34
CA THR A 119 12.50 -3.75 -8.48
C THR A 119 12.98 -2.45 -9.09
N LYS A 120 13.32 -1.48 -8.23
CA LYS A 120 13.92 -0.21 -8.66
C LYS A 120 14.95 0.28 -7.66
N LEU A 121 16.15 0.59 -8.15
CA LEU A 121 17.15 1.32 -7.39
C LEU A 121 16.77 2.80 -7.40
N VAL A 122 16.65 3.41 -6.23
CA VAL A 122 16.38 4.84 -6.12
C VAL A 122 17.68 5.56 -5.80
N ASN A 123 18.13 6.41 -6.71
CA ASN A 123 19.36 7.18 -6.59
C ASN A 123 19.12 8.54 -7.23
N TYR A 124 18.40 9.40 -6.52
CA TYR A 124 18.21 10.78 -6.94
C TYR A 124 18.20 11.70 -5.72
N ARG A 125 18.73 12.90 -5.93
CA ARG A 125 18.82 13.93 -4.90
C ARG A 125 17.44 14.29 -4.38
N GLY A 126 17.28 14.27 -3.06
CA GLY A 126 16.01 14.59 -2.41
C GLY A 126 14.99 13.46 -2.46
N PHE A 127 15.41 12.21 -2.70
CA PHE A 127 14.54 11.06 -2.47
C PHE A 127 13.97 11.11 -1.04
N PRO A 128 12.64 11.02 -0.86
CA PRO A 128 12.00 11.10 0.46
C PRO A 128 12.17 9.78 1.22
N ILE A 129 13.29 9.62 1.93
CA ILE A 129 13.42 8.55 2.92
C ILE A 129 12.37 8.81 4.01
N ASP A 130 11.66 7.76 4.44
CA ASP A 130 10.56 7.87 5.40
C ASP A 130 11.02 8.26 6.81
N THR A 131 10.10 8.82 7.61
CA THR A 131 10.38 9.23 9.00
C THR A 131 10.94 8.07 9.81
N GLY A 132 10.33 6.89 9.70
CA GLY A 132 10.71 5.72 10.48
C GLY A 132 12.17 5.33 10.31
N THR A 133 12.61 5.18 9.06
CA THR A 133 14.02 4.88 8.75
C THR A 133 14.94 6.00 9.24
N ILE A 134 14.56 7.26 9.06
CA ILE A 134 15.39 8.41 9.48
C ILE A 134 15.59 8.42 11.00
N VAL A 135 14.50 8.27 11.75
CA VAL A 135 14.52 8.22 13.21
C VAL A 135 15.35 7.05 13.71
N ALA A 136 15.11 5.85 13.17
CA ALA A 136 15.83 4.64 13.56
C ALA A 136 17.34 4.76 13.25
N GLN A 137 17.73 5.18 12.05
CA GLN A 137 19.15 5.33 11.69
C GLN A 137 19.86 6.38 12.55
N LYS A 138 19.23 7.54 12.81
CA LYS A 138 19.83 8.57 13.68
C LYS A 138 19.96 8.12 15.13
N LEU A 139 19.01 7.35 15.65
CA LEU A 139 19.06 6.88 17.04
C LEU A 139 19.96 5.65 17.21
N LEU A 140 20.05 4.76 16.22
CA LEU A 140 20.81 3.51 16.31
C LEU A 140 22.25 3.63 15.81
N ASN A 141 22.50 4.49 14.82
CA ASN A 141 23.80 4.59 14.13
C ASN A 141 24.12 6.04 13.72
N PRO A 142 24.15 7.01 14.67
CA PRO A 142 24.28 8.44 14.37
C PRO A 142 25.57 8.81 13.64
N SER A 143 26.64 8.05 13.82
CA SER A 143 27.94 8.28 13.19
C SER A 143 28.08 7.66 11.79
N ASN A 144 27.06 6.94 11.30
CA ASN A 144 27.13 6.11 10.10
C ASN A 144 28.33 5.12 10.12
N ARG A 145 28.65 4.56 11.30
CA ARG A 145 29.74 3.58 11.47
C ARG A 145 29.56 2.42 10.50
N LEU A 146 28.34 1.89 10.46
CA LEU A 146 27.92 0.88 9.49
C LEU A 146 27.14 1.57 8.37
N PRO A 147 27.39 1.24 7.08
CA PRO A 147 26.49 1.66 6.01
C PRO A 147 25.11 1.00 6.20
N ALA A 148 24.06 1.72 5.81
CA ALA A 148 22.69 1.20 5.81
C ALA A 148 22.34 0.60 4.44
N SER A 149 21.48 -0.41 4.45
CA SER A 149 20.71 -0.85 3.30
C SER A 149 19.24 -0.73 3.66
N ILE A 150 18.44 -0.19 2.76
CA ILE A 150 17.05 0.14 3.05
C ILE A 150 16.19 -0.38 1.90
N VAL A 151 15.13 -1.12 2.23
CA VAL A 151 14.13 -1.63 1.27
C VAL A 151 12.73 -1.11 1.64
N SER A 152 11.92 -0.85 0.62
CA SER A 152 10.54 -0.39 0.81
C SER A 152 9.58 -1.49 1.26
N CYS A 153 8.46 -1.03 1.80
CA CYS A 153 7.28 -1.76 2.21
C CYS A 153 6.23 -1.66 1.09
N ASN A 154 6.14 -2.67 0.22
CA ASN A 154 5.14 -2.70 -0.85
C ASN A 154 3.73 -2.81 -0.26
N MET A 155 2.86 -1.84 -0.54
CA MET A 155 1.50 -1.76 0.01
C MET A 155 0.63 -2.98 -0.32
N TYR A 156 0.85 -3.60 -1.48
CA TYR A 156 0.03 -4.72 -1.96
C TYR A 156 0.56 -6.09 -1.56
N SER A 157 1.77 -6.18 -1.01
CA SER A 157 2.36 -7.46 -0.63
C SER A 157 1.68 -8.03 0.61
N GLU A 158 1.38 -9.34 0.56
CA GLU A 158 0.85 -10.13 1.68
C GLU A 158 1.93 -11.11 2.19
N LYS A 159 1.53 -12.10 2.99
CA LYS A 159 2.41 -13.05 3.70
C LYS A 159 3.52 -13.61 2.82
N ASP A 160 3.17 -14.25 1.71
CA ASP A 160 4.14 -15.03 0.94
C ASP A 160 5.18 -14.14 0.24
N GLU A 161 4.72 -13.08 -0.42
CA GLU A 161 5.61 -12.11 -1.08
C GLU A 161 6.52 -11.41 -0.06
N THR A 162 5.97 -10.97 1.08
CA THR A 162 6.75 -10.28 2.12
C THR A 162 7.76 -11.23 2.80
N THR A 163 7.40 -12.51 2.97
CA THR A 163 8.32 -13.55 3.48
C THR A 163 9.45 -13.80 2.48
N ARG A 164 9.12 -13.96 1.20
CA ARG A 164 10.09 -14.15 0.11
C ARG A 164 11.03 -12.96 -0.06
N LEU A 165 10.56 -11.74 0.19
CA LEU A 165 11.40 -10.54 0.26
C LEU A 165 12.46 -10.64 1.36
N GLY A 166 12.09 -11.17 2.54
CA GLY A 166 13.03 -11.44 3.64
C GLY A 166 14.06 -12.51 3.28
N GLN A 167 13.59 -13.62 2.69
CA GLN A 167 14.47 -14.70 2.22
C GLN A 167 15.45 -14.21 1.13
N ALA A 168 15.01 -13.31 0.24
CA ALA A 168 15.88 -12.65 -0.73
C ALA A 168 16.97 -11.79 -0.07
N ALA A 169 16.67 -11.15 1.06
CA ALA A 169 17.65 -10.41 1.84
C ALA A 169 18.73 -11.36 2.39
N ALA A 170 18.31 -12.50 2.94
CA ALA A 170 19.21 -13.52 3.44
C ALA A 170 20.15 -14.02 2.32
N ARG A 171 19.60 -14.30 1.12
CA ARG A 171 20.42 -14.70 -0.05
C ARG A 171 21.38 -13.61 -0.49
N ALA A 172 20.96 -12.34 -0.46
CA ALA A 172 21.83 -11.22 -0.79
C ALA A 172 22.98 -11.07 0.21
N LEU A 173 22.74 -11.28 1.50
CA LEU A 173 23.78 -11.28 2.54
C LEU A 173 24.79 -12.41 2.31
N GLN A 174 24.29 -13.63 2.07
CA GLN A 174 25.15 -14.77 1.79
C GLN A 174 25.98 -14.58 0.52
N LYS A 175 25.39 -14.06 -0.57
CA LYS A 175 26.09 -13.78 -1.84
C LYS A 175 27.12 -12.65 -1.74
N SER A 176 26.85 -11.65 -0.92
CA SER A 176 27.78 -10.54 -0.68
C SER A 176 28.86 -10.86 0.35
N GLY A 177 28.74 -11.99 1.06
CA GLY A 177 29.65 -12.37 2.14
C GLY A 177 29.58 -11.42 3.34
N LYS A 178 28.45 -10.70 3.50
CA LYS A 178 28.26 -9.68 4.54
C LYS A 178 27.47 -10.24 5.72
N LYS A 179 27.82 -9.77 6.91
CA LYS A 179 27.07 -9.99 8.14
C LYS A 179 26.26 -8.74 8.48
N ALA A 180 24.96 -8.89 8.74
CA ALA A 180 24.08 -7.77 9.01
C ALA A 180 23.58 -7.69 10.45
N ILE A 181 23.35 -6.45 10.87
CA ILE A 181 22.34 -6.16 11.89
C ILE A 181 21.03 -5.88 11.14
N VAL A 182 19.94 -6.51 11.58
CA VAL A 182 18.63 -6.39 10.94
C VAL A 182 17.74 -5.50 11.79
N VAL A 183 17.06 -4.52 11.18
CA VAL A 183 16.16 -3.62 11.89
C VAL A 183 14.82 -3.57 11.16
N LEU A 184 13.80 -4.10 11.82
CA LEU A 184 12.40 -3.85 11.46
C LEU A 184 11.95 -2.57 12.14
N VAL A 185 11.64 -1.54 11.35
CA VAL A 185 11.02 -0.31 11.86
C VAL A 185 9.50 -0.47 11.74
N SER A 186 8.85 -0.67 12.88
CA SER A 186 7.40 -0.86 13.00
C SER A 186 6.93 -0.51 14.40
N SER A 187 5.74 0.07 14.50
CA SER A 187 5.00 0.06 15.78
C SER A 187 4.26 -1.27 15.96
N LEU A 188 3.71 -1.52 17.15
CA LEU A 188 2.75 -2.61 17.40
C LEU A 188 1.35 -2.15 16.98
N SER A 189 0.40 -2.01 17.92
CA SER A 189 -0.91 -1.44 17.65
C SER A 189 -0.78 0.00 17.16
N HIS A 190 -1.47 0.33 16.07
CA HIS A 190 -1.27 1.58 15.36
C HIS A 190 -2.57 2.40 15.28
N ARG A 191 -3.20 2.64 16.43
CA ARG A 191 -4.29 3.60 16.57
C ARG A 191 -3.79 4.85 17.24
N PHE A 192 -3.81 5.96 16.52
CA PHE A 192 -3.48 7.27 17.08
C PHE A 192 -4.64 7.86 17.86
N HIS A 193 -4.33 8.70 18.85
CA HIS A 193 -5.30 9.66 19.35
C HIS A 193 -5.64 10.67 18.25
N THR A 194 -6.93 10.79 17.91
CA THR A 194 -7.42 11.69 16.84
C THR A 194 -7.67 13.12 17.30
N THR A 195 -7.46 13.38 18.58
CA THR A 195 -7.60 14.69 19.21
C THR A 195 -6.30 15.02 19.93
N PRO A 196 -5.93 16.31 20.06
CA PRO A 196 -4.76 16.71 20.82
C PRO A 196 -4.77 16.14 22.24
N ILE A 197 -3.63 15.65 22.69
CA ILE A 197 -3.40 15.19 24.06
C ILE A 197 -2.28 16.00 24.72
N ASP A 198 -2.26 16.06 26.06
CA ASP A 198 -1.02 16.39 26.76
C ASP A 198 -0.10 15.15 26.64
N PRO A 199 1.12 15.27 26.09
CA PRO A 199 2.08 14.16 26.00
C PRO A 199 2.33 13.41 27.31
N LYS A 200 2.16 14.06 28.47
CA LYS A 200 2.30 13.44 29.79
C LYS A 200 1.19 12.43 30.10
N ASP A 201 0.03 12.60 29.47
CA ASP A 201 -1.16 11.77 29.65
C ASP A 201 -1.32 10.72 28.52
N ASP A 202 -0.28 10.59 27.68
CA ASP A 202 -0.25 9.61 26.60
C ASP A 202 -0.39 8.18 27.14
N ARG A 203 -1.15 7.39 26.41
CA ARG A 203 -1.55 6.03 26.79
C ARG A 203 -1.98 5.28 25.54
N ILE A 204 -1.89 3.95 25.59
CA ILE A 204 -2.38 3.10 24.49
C ILE A 204 -3.86 3.40 24.23
N ASN A 205 -4.22 3.53 22.96
CA ASN A 205 -5.53 4.03 22.54
C ASN A 205 -6.70 3.19 23.09
N SER A 206 -6.53 1.86 23.16
CA SER A 206 -7.52 0.98 23.79
C SER A 206 -6.86 -0.11 24.63
N ARG A 207 -7.57 -0.56 25.67
CA ARG A 207 -7.13 -1.70 26.49
C ARG A 207 -6.94 -2.97 25.66
N LYS A 208 -7.80 -3.19 24.66
CA LYS A 208 -7.70 -4.33 23.75
C LYS A 208 -6.40 -4.30 22.94
N ASP A 209 -6.01 -3.12 22.47
CA ASP A 209 -4.74 -2.95 21.75
C ASP A 209 -3.57 -3.27 22.70
N ASP A 210 -3.59 -2.79 23.96
CA ASP A 210 -2.55 -3.09 24.95
C ASP A 210 -2.45 -4.59 25.28
N GLU A 211 -3.58 -5.27 25.46
CA GLU A 211 -3.63 -6.72 25.69
C GLU A 211 -3.03 -7.51 24.52
N TRP A 212 -3.29 -7.08 23.28
CA TRP A 212 -2.68 -7.69 22.11
C TRP A 212 -1.20 -7.36 21.98
N ASN A 213 -0.78 -6.13 22.24
CA ASN A 213 0.62 -5.73 22.25
C ASN A 213 1.42 -6.58 23.24
N ARG A 214 0.90 -6.80 24.46
CA ARG A 214 1.54 -7.64 25.48
C ARG A 214 1.70 -9.08 25.03
N LYS A 215 0.72 -9.67 24.35
CA LYS A 215 0.86 -11.01 23.76
C LYS A 215 1.99 -11.09 22.74
N ILE A 216 2.13 -10.07 21.88
CA ILE A 216 3.25 -9.99 20.94
C ILE A 216 4.58 -9.85 21.69
N ILE A 217 4.62 -9.00 22.72
CA ILE A 217 5.81 -8.78 23.57
C ILE A 217 6.23 -10.08 24.28
N ASP A 218 5.29 -10.85 24.82
CA ASP A 218 5.57 -12.12 25.49
C ASP A 218 6.20 -13.13 24.52
N MET A 219 5.65 -13.28 23.32
CA MET A 219 6.24 -14.13 22.28
C MET A 219 7.63 -13.64 21.84
N LEU A 220 7.81 -12.33 21.64
CA LEU A 220 9.11 -11.76 21.29
C LEU A 220 10.14 -11.95 22.41
N SER A 221 9.73 -11.80 23.67
CA SER A 221 10.59 -12.04 24.83
C SER A 221 10.99 -13.51 24.96
N ALA A 222 10.12 -14.44 24.53
CA ALA A 222 10.41 -15.86 24.46
C ALA A 222 11.23 -16.27 23.22
N GLY A 223 11.55 -15.33 22.33
CA GLY A 223 12.29 -15.61 21.09
C GLY A 223 11.46 -16.20 19.96
N GLU A 224 10.14 -16.17 20.06
CA GLU A 224 9.22 -16.89 19.17
C GLU A 224 8.84 -16.11 17.91
N VAL A 225 9.83 -15.77 17.08
CA VAL A 225 9.64 -14.94 15.88
C VAL A 225 8.66 -15.55 14.87
N GLU A 226 8.75 -16.86 14.60
CA GLU A 226 7.83 -17.58 13.71
C GLU A 226 6.41 -17.56 14.28
N ASN A 227 6.23 -17.75 15.60
CA ASN A 227 4.91 -17.69 16.22
C ASN A 227 4.29 -16.30 16.05
N VAL A 228 5.06 -15.23 16.29
CA VAL A 228 4.60 -13.85 16.02
C VAL A 228 4.17 -13.70 14.56
N ALA A 229 4.99 -14.18 13.61
CA ALA A 229 4.70 -14.10 12.17
C ALA A 229 3.38 -14.81 11.78
N GLN A 230 3.04 -15.91 12.44
CA GLN A 230 1.77 -16.63 12.21
C GLN A 230 0.56 -15.88 12.77
N THR A 231 0.73 -15.06 13.82
CA THR A 231 -0.36 -14.27 14.42
C THR A 231 -0.63 -12.93 13.73
N VAL A 232 0.21 -12.52 12.77
CA VAL A 232 0.15 -11.18 12.12
C VAL A 232 -1.25 -10.79 11.64
N ARG A 233 -1.97 -11.69 10.94
CA ARG A 233 -3.32 -11.38 10.42
C ARG A 233 -4.31 -11.11 11.55
N GLU A 234 -4.26 -11.90 12.62
CA GLU A 234 -5.14 -11.75 13.76
C GLU A 234 -4.80 -10.50 14.56
N PHE A 235 -3.50 -10.23 14.79
CA PHE A 235 -3.04 -9.01 15.43
C PHE A 235 -3.46 -7.76 14.64
N ALA A 236 -3.26 -7.75 13.32
CA ALA A 236 -3.70 -6.67 12.44
C ALA A 236 -5.20 -6.39 12.57
N ARG A 237 -6.02 -7.45 12.52
CA ARG A 237 -7.48 -7.35 12.62
C ARG A 237 -7.94 -6.85 13.99
N GLN A 238 -7.27 -7.28 15.06
CA GLN A 238 -7.73 -7.02 16.42
C GLN A 238 -7.19 -5.72 17.00
N ALA A 239 -5.93 -5.38 16.70
CA ALA A 239 -5.17 -4.30 17.31
C ALA A 239 -4.73 -3.20 16.32
N ASN A 240 -5.16 -3.28 15.05
CA ASN A 240 -4.77 -2.35 13.99
C ASN A 240 -3.24 -2.22 13.87
N GLY A 241 -2.54 -3.34 13.71
CA GLY A 241 -1.08 -3.37 13.63
C GLY A 241 -0.53 -2.46 12.51
N ASP A 242 0.61 -1.83 12.76
CA ASP A 242 1.27 -0.90 11.82
C ASP A 242 1.55 -1.56 10.47
N GLN A 243 0.98 -1.03 9.38
CA GLN A 243 0.95 -1.66 8.05
C GLN A 243 0.52 -3.14 8.10
N LYS A 244 -0.57 -3.42 8.85
CA LYS A 244 -1.07 -4.77 9.15
C LYS A 244 -0.02 -5.66 9.85
N PHE A 245 1.01 -5.07 10.45
CA PHE A 245 2.13 -5.75 11.10
C PHE A 245 2.92 -6.70 10.17
N LYS A 246 2.84 -6.48 8.85
CA LYS A 246 3.44 -7.37 7.84
C LYS A 246 4.97 -7.40 7.85
N GLY A 247 5.61 -6.39 8.45
CA GLY A 247 7.07 -6.37 8.62
C GLY A 247 7.61 -7.59 9.38
N MET A 248 6.78 -8.22 10.22
CA MET A 248 7.14 -9.48 10.86
C MET A 248 7.31 -10.65 9.89
N TRP A 249 6.58 -10.69 8.76
CA TRP A 249 6.82 -11.70 7.73
C TRP A 249 8.15 -11.53 7.04
N TRP A 250 8.55 -10.27 6.77
CA TRP A 250 9.86 -9.96 6.21
C TRP A 250 10.97 -10.37 7.19
N LEU A 251 10.84 -9.98 8.46
CA LEU A 251 11.81 -10.31 9.49
C LEU A 251 11.95 -11.82 9.64
N ASN A 252 10.84 -12.53 9.76
CA ASN A 252 10.80 -13.97 9.92
C ASN A 252 11.39 -14.73 8.70
N GLY A 253 11.05 -14.31 7.47
CA GLY A 253 11.61 -14.89 6.25
C GLY A 253 13.12 -14.69 6.12
N LEU A 254 13.64 -13.54 6.58
CA LEU A 254 15.08 -13.28 6.64
C LEU A 254 15.78 -14.14 7.70
N LEU A 255 15.16 -14.28 8.86
CA LEU A 255 15.67 -14.99 10.03
C LEU A 255 15.48 -16.52 9.96
N GLY A 256 15.15 -17.06 8.79
CA GLY A 256 15.10 -18.51 8.56
C GLY A 256 13.87 -19.22 9.14
N GLN A 257 12.81 -18.47 9.48
CA GLN A 257 11.50 -19.04 9.89
C GLN A 257 11.60 -19.99 11.08
N SER A 258 12.21 -19.52 12.17
CA SER A 258 12.44 -20.28 13.39
C SER A 258 12.09 -19.49 14.65
N ASN A 259 12.06 -20.18 15.79
CA ASN A 259 11.89 -19.58 17.13
C ASN A 259 13.21 -19.61 17.93
N ASN A 260 14.34 -19.77 17.26
CA ASN A 260 15.64 -20.02 17.89
C ASN A 260 16.35 -18.70 18.19
N PHE A 261 15.75 -17.91 19.09
CA PHE A 261 16.26 -16.60 19.49
C PHE A 261 16.22 -16.40 21.00
N GLU A 262 17.18 -15.64 21.52
CA GLU A 262 17.05 -15.01 22.82
C GLU A 262 16.39 -13.64 22.63
N GLY A 263 15.17 -13.50 23.18
CA GLY A 263 14.39 -12.29 23.14
C GLY A 263 14.70 -11.32 24.27
N GLN A 264 14.87 -10.04 23.94
CA GLN A 264 15.09 -8.97 24.93
C GLN A 264 14.17 -7.78 24.64
N ILE A 265 13.35 -7.40 25.62
CA ILE A 265 12.51 -6.19 25.53
C ILE A 265 13.22 -5.05 26.23
N PHE A 266 13.59 -4.01 25.50
CA PHE A 266 14.27 -2.82 26.04
C PHE A 266 13.27 -1.80 26.59
N ALA A 267 12.14 -1.62 25.91
CA ALA A 267 11.03 -0.78 26.34
C ALA A 267 9.74 -1.10 25.56
N TYR A 268 8.61 -0.83 26.21
CA TYR A 268 7.28 -0.78 25.61
C TYR A 268 6.48 0.34 26.26
N GLU A 269 6.09 1.34 25.47
CA GLU A 269 5.43 2.57 25.96
C GLU A 269 4.48 3.10 24.87
N PRO A 270 3.49 3.93 25.23
CA PRO A 270 2.66 4.59 24.23
C PRO A 270 3.44 5.68 23.49
N VAL A 271 3.14 5.85 22.20
CA VAL A 271 3.47 7.07 21.45
C VAL A 271 2.23 7.51 20.67
N TRP A 272 1.64 8.59 21.15
CA TRP A 272 0.42 9.19 20.64
C TRP A 272 -0.73 8.17 20.47
N GLY A 273 -0.92 7.28 21.44
CA GLY A 273 -1.92 6.21 21.38
C GLY A 273 -1.42 4.88 20.83
N THR A 274 -0.36 4.88 20.03
CA THR A 274 0.20 3.64 19.43
C THR A 274 1.04 2.87 20.43
N GLY A 275 1.21 1.56 20.21
CA GLY A 275 2.13 0.74 20.99
C GLY A 275 3.52 0.80 20.40
N ALA A 276 4.44 1.51 21.07
CA ALA A 276 5.83 1.61 20.65
C ALA A 276 6.71 0.63 21.40
N ILE A 277 7.60 -0.05 20.68
CA ILE A 277 8.47 -1.10 21.23
C ILE A 277 9.92 -0.90 20.78
N LEU A 278 10.84 -1.30 21.66
CA LEU A 278 12.19 -1.69 21.28
C LEU A 278 12.45 -3.12 21.77
N ALA A 279 12.62 -4.04 20.83
CA ALA A 279 12.96 -5.43 21.10
C ALA A 279 14.23 -5.83 20.35
N GLY A 280 15.04 -6.69 20.96
CA GLY A 280 16.19 -7.33 20.35
C GLY A 280 16.01 -8.85 20.31
N LEU A 281 16.54 -9.46 19.27
CA LEU A 281 16.49 -10.89 19.00
C LEU A 281 17.92 -11.35 18.67
N SER A 282 18.51 -12.15 19.55
CA SER A 282 19.83 -12.72 19.34
C SER A 282 19.68 -14.15 18.81
N PRO A 283 20.13 -14.48 17.59
CA PRO A 283 20.04 -15.84 17.08
C PRO A 283 20.80 -16.82 17.97
N THR A 284 20.17 -17.94 18.37
CA THR A 284 20.85 -19.03 19.10
C THR A 284 21.45 -20.07 18.15
N GLU A 285 21.08 -20.00 16.87
CA GLU A 285 21.60 -20.84 15.80
C GLU A 285 22.15 -19.98 14.64
N VAL A 286 22.95 -20.62 13.78
CA VAL A 286 23.50 -19.98 12.59
C VAL A 286 22.37 -19.71 11.59
N ILE A 287 22.13 -18.44 11.28
CA ILE A 287 21.22 -18.07 10.21
C ILE A 287 21.96 -18.24 8.87
N THR A 288 21.32 -18.97 7.94
CA THR A 288 21.79 -19.14 6.56
C THR A 288 20.64 -18.83 5.60
N ALA A 289 20.96 -18.51 4.35
CA ALA A 289 19.90 -18.22 3.39
C ALA A 289 19.25 -19.51 2.89
N PRO A 290 17.91 -19.55 2.75
CA PRO A 290 17.26 -20.64 2.06
C PRO A 290 17.64 -20.63 0.56
N PRO A 291 17.60 -21.79 -0.12
CA PRO A 291 17.82 -21.85 -1.56
C PRO A 291 16.80 -20.98 -2.30
N LEU A 292 17.17 -20.55 -3.51
CA LEU A 292 16.19 -19.93 -4.40
C LEU A 292 15.25 -21.04 -4.89
N GLU A 293 14.06 -21.12 -4.29
CA GLU A 293 12.98 -21.92 -4.86
C GLU A 293 12.39 -21.13 -6.03
N ALA A 294 12.44 -21.72 -7.24
CA ALA A 294 11.62 -21.25 -8.34
C ALA A 294 10.17 -21.20 -7.83
N THR A 295 9.43 -20.16 -8.20
CA THR A 295 7.99 -20.11 -7.95
C THR A 295 7.38 -21.44 -8.40
N LEU A 296 7.04 -22.32 -7.44
CA LEU A 296 5.88 -23.17 -7.61
C LEU A 296 4.80 -22.21 -8.05
N SER A 297 4.27 -22.42 -9.25
CA SER A 297 2.94 -21.95 -9.62
C SER A 297 2.03 -22.39 -8.49
N SER A 298 1.79 -21.50 -7.53
CA SER A 298 0.91 -21.79 -6.43
C SER A 298 -0.45 -22.04 -7.07
N GLU A 299 -0.99 -23.24 -6.86
CA GLU A 299 -2.40 -23.54 -7.16
C GLU A 299 -3.37 -22.60 -6.40
N GLU A 300 -2.86 -21.71 -5.55
CA GLU A 300 -3.51 -20.47 -5.15
C GLU A 300 -2.98 -19.32 -6.02
N GLY A 301 -3.79 -18.96 -7.03
CA GLY A 301 -3.44 -18.01 -8.08
C GLY A 301 -2.82 -16.71 -7.55
N SER A 302 -1.56 -16.50 -7.93
CA SER A 302 -0.97 -15.17 -7.87
C SER A 302 -1.76 -14.23 -8.78
N GLN A 303 -1.92 -12.96 -8.41
CA GLN A 303 -2.58 -11.97 -9.28
C GLN A 303 -1.91 -11.82 -10.65
N ALA A 304 -0.71 -12.37 -10.86
CA ALA A 304 -0.05 -12.41 -12.16
C ALA A 304 -0.81 -13.30 -13.17
N GLU A 305 -1.38 -14.43 -12.76
CA GLU A 305 -2.19 -15.29 -13.66
C GLU A 305 -3.54 -14.62 -14.01
N PHE A 306 -4.10 -13.82 -13.09
CA PHE A 306 -5.29 -13.04 -13.37
C PHE A 306 -5.03 -11.92 -14.39
N VAL A 307 -3.83 -11.33 -14.37
CA VAL A 307 -3.39 -10.33 -15.37
C VAL A 307 -3.09 -10.98 -16.72
N GLU A 308 -2.51 -12.18 -16.75
CA GLU A 308 -2.22 -12.90 -18.00
C GLU A 308 -3.51 -13.40 -18.68
N ALA A 309 -4.50 -13.85 -17.90
CA ALA A 309 -5.85 -14.18 -18.39
C ALA A 309 -6.61 -12.95 -18.93
N LEU A 310 -6.35 -11.76 -18.39
CA LEU A 310 -6.95 -10.48 -18.83
C LEU A 310 -6.21 -9.83 -20.01
N THR A 311 -5.00 -10.28 -20.35
CA THR A 311 -4.16 -9.68 -21.40
C THR A 311 -3.94 -10.57 -22.61
N ASN A 312 -4.57 -11.76 -22.64
CA ASN A 312 -4.55 -12.64 -23.80
C ASN A 312 -5.47 -12.10 -24.92
N PHE A 313 -4.99 -11.09 -25.65
CA PHE A 313 -5.71 -10.41 -26.74
C PHE A 313 -5.89 -11.28 -28.01
N ASP A 314 -5.41 -12.52 -28.03
CA ASP A 314 -5.54 -13.41 -29.19
C ASP A 314 -6.98 -13.90 -29.42
N TYR A 315 -7.92 -13.66 -28.49
CA TYR A 315 -9.32 -14.06 -28.65
C TYR A 315 -10.23 -13.03 -29.36
N MET A 316 -9.70 -11.90 -29.86
CA MET A 316 -10.51 -10.83 -30.48
C MET A 316 -10.00 -10.33 -31.84
N ALA A 317 -9.04 -11.00 -32.48
CA ALA A 317 -8.54 -10.57 -33.79
C ALA A 317 -9.46 -11.03 -34.94
N SER A 318 -10.34 -10.14 -35.41
CA SER A 318 -10.94 -10.24 -36.75
C SER A 318 -9.86 -10.03 -37.82
N PRO A 319 -9.79 -10.86 -38.89
CA PRO A 319 -8.69 -10.85 -39.84
C PRO A 319 -8.89 -9.76 -40.90
N SER A 320 -8.64 -8.49 -40.58
CA SER A 320 -8.63 -7.44 -41.63
C SER A 320 -8.01 -6.11 -41.23
N GLN A 321 -6.74 -6.03 -40.79
CA GLN A 321 -5.95 -4.78 -40.93
C GLN A 321 -4.45 -5.04 -41.15
N PRO A 322 -3.79 -4.29 -42.06
CA PRO A 322 -2.38 -4.50 -42.39
C PRO A 322 -1.44 -3.96 -41.30
N ARG A 323 -0.40 -4.72 -40.97
CA ARG A 323 0.67 -4.32 -40.04
C ARG A 323 1.59 -3.29 -40.71
N PHE A 324 1.73 -2.11 -40.12
CA PHE A 324 2.84 -1.21 -40.45
C PHE A 324 4.05 -1.55 -39.58
N ALA A 325 5.15 -1.97 -40.21
CA ALA A 325 6.45 -2.08 -39.59
C ALA A 325 7.14 -0.72 -39.64
N ALA A 326 7.50 -0.17 -38.48
CA ALA A 326 8.38 1.00 -38.40
C ALA A 326 9.79 0.52 -38.02
N GLU A 327 10.75 0.72 -38.93
CA GLU A 327 12.17 0.48 -38.70
C GLU A 327 12.73 1.49 -37.69
N PHE A 328 13.53 0.99 -36.75
CA PHE A 328 14.18 1.77 -35.71
C PHE A 328 15.55 2.25 -36.21
N ILE A 329 15.76 3.55 -36.31
CA ILE A 329 17.08 4.16 -36.63
C ILE A 329 17.65 4.74 -35.33
N PRO A 330 18.88 4.39 -34.91
CA PRO A 330 19.45 4.91 -33.66
C PRO A 330 20.05 6.30 -33.89
N GLU A 331 19.52 7.31 -33.18
CA GLU A 331 20.07 8.67 -33.25
C GLU A 331 21.16 8.90 -32.19
N ARG A 332 22.28 9.51 -32.62
CA ARG A 332 23.46 9.83 -31.81
C ARG A 332 23.14 10.89 -30.74
N THR A 333 23.75 10.72 -29.57
CA THR A 333 23.77 11.64 -28.44
C THR A 333 24.12 13.07 -28.87
N ARG A 334 23.15 13.99 -28.84
CA ARG A 334 23.39 15.44 -28.89
C ARG A 334 23.40 16.00 -27.48
N VAL A 335 24.43 16.78 -27.17
CA VAL A 335 24.53 17.60 -25.96
C VAL A 335 23.41 18.63 -25.98
N ALA A 336 22.65 18.74 -24.88
CA ALA A 336 21.54 19.68 -24.77
C ALA A 336 22.03 21.13 -24.83
N PRO A 337 21.43 22.01 -25.65
CA PRO A 337 21.76 23.42 -25.65
C PRO A 337 21.22 24.10 -24.38
N ALA A 338 21.87 25.19 -23.96
CA ALA A 338 21.45 26.00 -22.83
C ALA A 338 19.99 26.47 -22.99
N LEU A 339 19.21 26.31 -21.92
CA LEU A 339 17.79 26.69 -21.87
C LEU A 339 17.62 28.16 -22.28
N ALA A 340 16.88 28.39 -23.36
CA ALA A 340 16.44 29.73 -23.74
C ALA A 340 15.52 30.31 -22.65
N PRO A 341 15.59 31.62 -22.36
CA PRO A 341 14.69 32.26 -21.41
C PRO A 341 13.25 32.11 -21.90
N SER A 342 12.36 31.66 -21.01
CA SER A 342 10.95 31.44 -21.31
C SER A 342 10.29 32.73 -21.82
N PRO A 343 9.55 32.69 -22.95
CA PRO A 343 8.81 33.85 -23.40
C PRO A 343 7.73 34.19 -22.36
N ARG A 344 7.70 35.45 -21.91
CA ARG A 344 6.54 35.98 -21.17
C ARG A 344 5.38 36.08 -22.15
N VAL A 345 4.54 35.06 -22.15
CA VAL A 345 3.23 35.14 -22.79
C VAL A 345 2.33 35.89 -21.82
N GLU A 346 1.93 37.11 -22.16
CA GLU A 346 0.75 37.72 -21.56
C GLU A 346 -0.44 36.82 -21.88
N VAL A 347 -0.98 36.18 -20.84
CA VAL A 347 -2.19 35.39 -20.93
C VAL A 347 -3.32 36.37 -21.26
N GLN A 348 -3.75 36.42 -22.51
CA GLN A 348 -5.03 37.02 -22.85
C GLN A 348 -6.11 36.24 -22.10
N THR A 349 -6.70 36.89 -21.10
CA THR A 349 -7.88 36.39 -20.40
C THR A 349 -8.94 36.08 -21.45
N ARG A 350 -9.32 34.79 -21.57
CA ARG A 350 -10.38 34.36 -22.47
C ARG A 350 -11.61 35.23 -22.21
N SER A 351 -12.08 35.85 -23.29
CA SER A 351 -13.40 36.44 -23.45
C SER A 351 -14.43 35.69 -22.62
N GLU A 352 -15.20 36.43 -21.82
CA GLU A 352 -16.30 35.94 -20.99
C GLU A 352 -17.24 35.04 -21.80
N THR A 353 -17.00 33.73 -21.77
CA THR A 353 -18.02 32.76 -22.11
C THR A 353 -19.07 32.89 -21.02
N ARG A 354 -20.21 33.47 -21.38
CA ARG A 354 -21.43 33.61 -20.56
C ARG A 354 -21.51 32.44 -19.58
N ALA A 355 -21.17 32.67 -18.31
CA ALA A 355 -21.15 31.64 -17.29
C ALA A 355 -22.57 31.07 -17.18
N LEU A 356 -22.78 29.86 -17.68
CA LEU A 356 -24.02 29.13 -17.47
C LEU A 356 -24.04 28.80 -15.98
N ALA A 357 -25.01 29.35 -15.26
CA ALA A 357 -25.06 29.25 -13.80
C ALA A 357 -25.02 27.77 -13.35
N ASP A 358 -24.26 27.48 -12.30
CA ASP A 358 -24.30 26.18 -11.64
C ASP A 358 -25.66 26.02 -10.96
N PHE A 359 -26.34 24.89 -11.20
CA PHE A 359 -27.59 24.56 -10.50
C PHE A 359 -27.72 23.07 -10.22
N GLU A 360 -28.44 22.76 -9.15
CA GLU A 360 -28.80 21.41 -8.76
C GLU A 360 -30.10 20.98 -9.44
N ILE A 361 -30.16 19.71 -9.82
CA ILE A 361 -31.33 19.13 -10.47
C ILE A 361 -31.83 18.01 -9.57
N VAL A 362 -32.98 18.27 -8.96
CA VAL A 362 -33.80 17.27 -8.29
C VAL A 362 -34.93 16.92 -9.25
N SER A 363 -34.81 15.77 -9.90
CA SER A 363 -35.80 15.29 -10.86
C SER A 363 -37.04 14.83 -10.10
N LYS A 364 -38.19 15.49 -10.32
CA LYS A 364 -39.47 15.10 -9.71
C LYS A 364 -40.00 13.75 -10.23
N ASP A 365 -39.48 13.31 -11.37
CA ASP A 365 -39.85 12.08 -12.07
C ASP A 365 -38.78 10.99 -11.91
N SER A 366 -37.99 11.04 -10.83
CA SER A 366 -36.97 10.03 -10.51
C SER A 366 -37.04 9.62 -9.04
N ALA A 367 -36.68 8.37 -8.75
CA ALA A 367 -36.83 7.80 -7.41
C ALA A 367 -36.11 8.67 -6.37
N GLU A 368 -36.72 8.87 -5.20
CA GLU A 368 -36.16 9.73 -4.18
C GLU A 368 -34.73 9.28 -3.78
N PRO A 369 -33.79 10.22 -3.63
CA PRO A 369 -32.46 9.94 -3.07
C PRO A 369 -32.56 9.25 -1.71
N VAL A 370 -31.68 8.26 -1.45
CA VAL A 370 -31.61 7.56 -0.15
C VAL A 370 -30.82 8.36 0.89
N GLY A 371 -30.19 9.45 0.48
CA GLY A 371 -29.47 10.37 1.35
C GLY A 371 -29.60 11.81 0.86
N ASN A 372 -28.90 12.73 1.52
CA ASN A 372 -28.96 14.16 1.21
C ASN A 372 -28.08 14.52 0.00
N TYR A 373 -28.58 14.23 -1.22
CA TYR A 373 -27.91 14.56 -2.48
C TYR A 373 -28.93 14.77 -3.62
N PRO A 374 -28.63 15.60 -4.64
CA PRO A 374 -29.48 15.76 -5.82
C PRO A 374 -29.32 14.57 -6.80
N HIS A 375 -30.26 14.40 -7.73
CA HIS A 375 -30.14 13.39 -8.80
C HIS A 375 -29.00 13.73 -9.76
N ALA A 376 -28.85 15.02 -10.09
CA ALA A 376 -27.76 15.52 -10.91
C ALA A 376 -27.33 16.91 -10.44
N ARG A 377 -26.06 17.23 -10.70
CA ARG A 377 -25.51 18.57 -10.51
C ARG A 377 -24.77 19.00 -11.76
N ARG A 378 -25.05 20.22 -12.22
CA ARG A 378 -24.26 20.85 -13.28
C ARG A 378 -23.04 21.55 -12.67
N TYR A 379 -21.88 21.36 -13.28
CA TYR A 379 -20.69 22.14 -12.99
C TYR A 379 -20.00 22.49 -14.31
N GLY A 380 -20.03 23.77 -14.68
CA GLY A 380 -19.56 24.22 -15.98
C GLY A 380 -20.32 23.60 -17.16
N ASP A 381 -19.60 22.89 -18.03
CA ASP A 381 -20.12 22.22 -19.23
C ASP A 381 -20.35 20.71 -19.05
N LEU A 382 -20.42 20.24 -17.79
CA LEU A 382 -20.69 18.85 -17.45
C LEU A 382 -21.88 18.70 -16.48
N LEU A 383 -22.55 17.56 -16.59
CA LEU A 383 -23.56 17.06 -15.69
C LEU A 383 -23.02 15.84 -14.96
N PHE A 384 -23.07 15.87 -13.64
CA PHE A 384 -22.69 14.76 -12.77
C PHE A 384 -23.93 14.18 -12.13
N LEU A 385 -24.26 12.92 -12.46
CA LEU A 385 -25.35 12.21 -11.81
C LEU A 385 -24.87 11.58 -10.51
N SER A 386 -25.75 11.46 -9.52
CA SER A 386 -25.52 10.63 -8.33
C SER A 386 -25.58 9.14 -8.69
N GLY A 387 -25.32 8.23 -7.74
CA GLY A 387 -25.48 6.80 -7.98
C GLY A 387 -26.93 6.47 -8.33
N ILE A 388 -27.16 5.90 -9.52
CA ILE A 388 -28.49 5.59 -10.04
C ILE A 388 -28.70 4.07 -10.02
N GLY A 389 -29.58 3.64 -9.12
CA GLY A 389 -30.06 2.26 -9.04
C GLY A 389 -31.40 2.06 -9.77
N PRO A 390 -31.92 0.83 -9.84
CA PRO A 390 -33.13 0.46 -10.58
C PRO A 390 -34.46 0.91 -9.94
N ARG A 391 -34.43 1.66 -8.83
CA ARG A 391 -35.65 2.05 -8.10
C ARG A 391 -36.54 2.95 -8.97
N GLN A 392 -37.85 2.83 -8.77
CA GLN A 392 -38.86 3.62 -9.48
C GLN A 392 -39.47 4.70 -8.60
N VAL A 393 -39.99 5.75 -9.22
CA VAL A 393 -40.68 6.87 -8.56
C VAL A 393 -41.90 6.36 -7.81
N GLY A 394 -42.09 6.80 -6.57
CA GLY A 394 -43.31 6.51 -5.81
C GLY A 394 -43.54 5.04 -5.46
N SER A 395 -42.58 4.16 -5.74
CA SER A 395 -42.67 2.73 -5.48
C SER A 395 -41.61 2.26 -4.49
N LYS A 396 -42.00 1.36 -3.60
CA LYS A 396 -41.07 0.60 -2.73
C LYS A 396 -40.60 -0.70 -3.40
N GLU A 397 -41.11 -1.02 -4.57
CA GLU A 397 -40.71 -2.18 -5.34
C GLU A 397 -39.46 -1.88 -6.16
N ILE A 398 -38.58 -2.87 -6.26
CA ILE A 398 -37.39 -2.82 -7.09
C ILE A 398 -37.65 -3.75 -8.29
N PRO A 399 -37.62 -3.24 -9.53
CA PRO A 399 -37.81 -4.04 -10.73
C PRO A 399 -36.90 -5.25 -10.75
N GLY A 400 -37.45 -6.42 -11.12
CA GLY A 400 -36.67 -7.64 -11.23
C GLY A 400 -36.14 -8.15 -9.89
N ILE A 401 -36.84 -7.91 -8.76
CA ILE A 401 -36.56 -8.56 -7.48
C ILE A 401 -37.81 -9.29 -7.00
N SER A 402 -37.61 -10.52 -6.55
CA SER A 402 -38.60 -11.31 -5.83
C SER A 402 -38.20 -11.42 -4.36
N PHE A 403 -39.16 -11.20 -3.46
CA PHE A 403 -38.98 -11.32 -2.01
C PHE A 403 -39.72 -12.54 -1.47
N ASP A 404 -39.18 -13.18 -0.43
CA ASP A 404 -39.94 -14.12 0.39
C ASP A 404 -40.90 -13.41 1.36
N THR A 405 -41.64 -14.19 2.16
CA THR A 405 -42.57 -13.70 3.19
C THR A 405 -41.89 -12.89 4.29
N GLN A 406 -40.56 -12.97 4.42
CA GLN A 406 -39.75 -12.23 5.39
C GLN A 406 -39.02 -11.03 4.76
N ARG A 407 -39.32 -10.68 3.50
CA ARG A 407 -38.65 -9.62 2.72
C ARG A 407 -37.16 -9.85 2.45
N LYS A 408 -36.71 -11.10 2.44
CA LYS A 408 -35.38 -11.44 1.91
C LYS A 408 -35.46 -11.61 0.39
N VAL A 409 -34.45 -11.13 -0.33
CA VAL A 409 -34.34 -11.37 -1.77
C VAL A 409 -34.12 -12.86 -2.02
N ILE A 410 -35.00 -13.46 -2.81
CA ILE A 410 -34.93 -14.88 -3.22
C ILE A 410 -34.49 -15.05 -4.66
N ALA A 411 -34.72 -14.04 -5.51
CA ALA A 411 -34.27 -14.02 -6.89
C ALA A 411 -34.23 -12.58 -7.39
N TYR A 412 -33.38 -12.31 -8.37
CA TYR A 412 -33.41 -11.09 -9.14
C TYR A 412 -33.04 -11.32 -10.60
N ASP A 413 -33.38 -10.37 -11.47
CA ASP A 413 -33.02 -10.36 -12.89
C ASP A 413 -32.18 -9.12 -13.21
N ILE A 414 -30.91 -9.34 -13.52
CA ILE A 414 -29.95 -8.28 -13.85
C ILE A 414 -30.37 -7.49 -15.11
N ARG A 415 -31.01 -8.12 -16.10
CA ARG A 415 -31.42 -7.44 -17.34
C ARG A 415 -32.50 -6.41 -17.04
N VAL A 416 -33.49 -6.81 -16.25
CA VAL A 416 -34.59 -5.93 -15.83
C VAL A 416 -34.06 -4.76 -14.98
N GLN A 417 -33.16 -5.03 -14.04
CA GLN A 417 -32.55 -3.96 -13.24
C GLN A 417 -31.70 -3.02 -14.09
N THR A 418 -30.87 -3.55 -14.99
CA THR A 418 -30.02 -2.74 -15.88
C THR A 418 -30.87 -1.82 -16.75
N GLN A 419 -31.95 -2.33 -17.32
CA GLN A 419 -32.88 -1.50 -18.11
C GLN A 419 -33.50 -0.39 -17.25
N ALA A 420 -33.95 -0.71 -16.03
CA ALA A 420 -34.53 0.28 -15.13
C ALA A 420 -33.54 1.38 -14.70
N VAL A 421 -32.25 1.05 -14.54
CA VAL A 421 -31.18 2.03 -14.30
C VAL A 421 -31.03 2.96 -15.51
N ILE A 422 -30.94 2.41 -16.72
CA ILE A 422 -30.77 3.19 -17.96
C ILE A 422 -31.95 4.13 -18.17
N ASP A 423 -33.17 3.66 -17.96
CA ASP A 423 -34.38 4.49 -18.07
C ASP A 423 -34.38 5.64 -17.06
N SER A 424 -33.84 5.40 -15.86
CA SER A 424 -33.72 6.43 -14.82
C SER A 424 -32.65 7.46 -15.18
N VAL A 425 -31.49 7.01 -15.67
CA VAL A 425 -30.44 7.91 -16.20
C VAL A 425 -31.00 8.79 -17.30
N LYS A 426 -31.73 8.20 -18.25
CA LYS A 426 -32.36 8.92 -19.36
C LYS A 426 -33.31 10.02 -18.85
N ARG A 427 -34.23 9.69 -17.93
CA ARG A 427 -35.15 10.68 -17.34
C ARG A 427 -34.43 11.83 -16.64
N ILE A 428 -33.40 11.52 -15.85
CA ILE A 428 -32.62 12.54 -15.12
C ILE A 428 -31.90 13.46 -16.11
N LEU A 429 -31.32 12.92 -17.17
CA LEU A 429 -30.66 13.71 -18.22
C LEU A 429 -31.65 14.58 -18.99
N GLU A 430 -32.82 14.05 -19.36
CA GLU A 430 -33.87 14.82 -20.05
C GLU A 430 -34.37 16.00 -19.18
N ASN A 431 -34.59 15.76 -17.88
CA ASN A 431 -34.94 16.81 -16.93
C ASN A 431 -33.82 17.83 -16.70
N ALA A 432 -32.57 17.47 -17.04
CA ALA A 432 -31.41 18.35 -17.03
C ALA A 432 -31.21 19.13 -18.35
N GLY A 433 -32.05 18.92 -19.36
CA GLY A 433 -31.87 19.48 -20.71
C GLY A 433 -30.87 18.71 -21.58
N SER A 434 -30.43 17.54 -21.12
CA SER A 434 -29.48 16.64 -21.77
C SER A 434 -30.17 15.41 -22.37
N SER A 435 -29.39 14.44 -22.83
CA SER A 435 -29.88 13.17 -23.36
C SER A 435 -28.86 12.06 -23.15
N LEU A 436 -29.27 10.81 -23.31
CA LEU A 436 -28.38 9.66 -23.22
C LEU A 436 -27.20 9.75 -24.21
N ASP A 437 -27.41 10.32 -25.39
CA ASP A 437 -26.37 10.52 -26.42
C ASP A 437 -25.23 11.44 -25.98
N LYS A 438 -25.44 12.24 -24.93
CA LYS A 438 -24.43 13.15 -24.36
C LYS A 438 -23.66 12.52 -23.21
N VAL A 439 -23.90 11.26 -22.85
CA VAL A 439 -23.15 10.55 -21.82
C VAL A 439 -21.73 10.31 -22.31
N ILE A 440 -20.76 10.70 -21.49
CA ILE A 440 -19.33 10.59 -21.82
C ILE A 440 -18.62 9.51 -21.00
N ASP A 441 -19.05 9.28 -19.76
CA ASP A 441 -18.46 8.29 -18.85
C ASP A 441 -19.52 7.60 -18.01
N ILE A 442 -19.35 6.29 -17.81
CA ILE A 442 -20.17 5.46 -16.92
C ILE A 442 -19.27 4.57 -16.07
N GLN A 443 -19.36 4.74 -14.76
CA GLN A 443 -18.85 3.78 -13.79
C GLN A 443 -20.00 2.90 -13.28
N VAL A 444 -19.85 1.59 -13.42
CA VAL A 444 -20.87 0.60 -13.09
C VAL A 444 -20.41 -0.26 -11.92
N PHE A 445 -21.30 -0.43 -10.95
CA PHE A 445 -21.11 -1.29 -9.79
C PHE A 445 -22.03 -2.49 -9.89
N LEU A 446 -21.49 -3.70 -9.83
CA LEU A 446 -22.24 -4.96 -9.78
C LEU A 446 -21.99 -5.64 -8.43
N THR A 447 -23.02 -6.26 -7.85
CA THR A 447 -22.87 -7.04 -6.60
C THR A 447 -22.41 -8.48 -6.81
N ASN A 448 -22.55 -9.00 -8.04
CA ASN A 448 -22.07 -10.33 -8.43
C ASN A 448 -21.58 -10.29 -9.89
N MET A 449 -20.33 -9.90 -10.09
CA MET A 449 -19.73 -9.79 -11.43
C MET A 449 -19.75 -11.12 -12.17
N LYS A 450 -19.49 -12.22 -11.48
CA LYS A 450 -19.35 -13.55 -12.10
C LYS A 450 -20.62 -13.97 -12.86
N ASP A 451 -21.78 -13.78 -12.25
CA ASP A 451 -23.05 -14.27 -12.82
C ASP A 451 -23.78 -13.18 -13.62
N ASP A 452 -23.64 -11.90 -13.24
CA ASP A 452 -24.46 -10.82 -13.79
C ASP A 452 -23.84 -10.15 -15.02
N PHE A 453 -22.51 -10.19 -15.18
CA PHE A 453 -21.81 -9.45 -16.23
C PHE A 453 -22.31 -9.75 -17.66
N PRO A 454 -22.62 -11.00 -18.05
CA PRO A 454 -23.18 -11.29 -19.38
C PRO A 454 -24.55 -10.63 -19.61
N GLY A 455 -25.47 -10.75 -18.65
CA GLY A 455 -26.84 -10.21 -18.78
C GLY A 455 -26.87 -8.68 -18.72
N TYR A 456 -26.05 -8.08 -17.85
CA TYR A 456 -25.83 -6.64 -17.84
C TYR A 456 -25.28 -6.12 -19.19
N ASN A 457 -24.25 -6.77 -19.74
CA ASN A 457 -23.63 -6.34 -21.00
C ASN A 457 -24.60 -6.40 -22.18
N GLU A 458 -25.50 -7.38 -22.22
CA GLU A 458 -26.52 -7.49 -23.27
C GLU A 458 -27.36 -6.20 -23.34
N VAL A 459 -27.94 -5.78 -22.21
CA VAL A 459 -28.78 -4.58 -22.11
C VAL A 459 -27.96 -3.30 -22.30
N TYR A 460 -26.76 -3.24 -21.69
CA TYR A 460 -25.86 -2.09 -21.83
C TYR A 460 -25.45 -1.85 -23.29
N ASN A 461 -25.07 -2.91 -23.99
CA ASN A 461 -24.60 -2.82 -25.37
C ASN A 461 -25.72 -2.41 -26.32
N GLU A 462 -26.97 -2.84 -26.07
CA GLU A 462 -28.15 -2.38 -26.82
C GLU A 462 -28.33 -0.86 -26.64
N ALA A 463 -28.31 -0.38 -25.39
CA ALA A 463 -28.60 1.02 -25.07
C ALA A 463 -27.49 2.01 -25.49
N PHE A 464 -26.21 1.62 -25.37
CA PHE A 464 -25.07 2.51 -25.59
C PHE A 464 -24.29 2.22 -26.89
N LYS A 465 -24.81 1.35 -27.76
CA LYS A 465 -24.16 0.90 -29.02
C LYS A 465 -23.51 2.03 -29.83
N HIS A 466 -24.24 3.14 -29.98
CA HIS A 466 -23.83 4.27 -30.81
C HIS A 466 -23.23 5.44 -30.01
N ILE A 467 -23.48 5.46 -28.71
CA ILE A 467 -23.02 6.51 -27.76
C ILE A 467 -21.56 6.24 -27.39
N ARG A 468 -21.23 4.97 -27.11
CA ARG A 468 -19.88 4.49 -26.74
C ARG A 468 -19.18 5.37 -25.70
N PRO A 469 -19.80 5.59 -24.51
CA PRO A 469 -19.13 6.31 -23.43
C PRO A 469 -17.93 5.52 -22.91
N THR A 470 -16.97 6.19 -22.28
CA THR A 470 -15.96 5.48 -21.50
C THR A 470 -16.64 4.72 -20.37
N ARG A 471 -16.14 3.52 -20.07
CA ARG A 471 -16.81 2.61 -19.13
C ARG A 471 -15.81 1.93 -18.21
N THR A 472 -16.11 1.96 -16.92
CA THR A 472 -15.45 1.12 -15.91
C THR A 472 -16.52 0.28 -15.21
N THR A 473 -16.29 -1.02 -15.04
CA THR A 473 -17.21 -1.92 -14.31
C THR A 473 -16.45 -2.61 -13.19
N VAL A 474 -16.93 -2.51 -11.96
CA VAL A 474 -16.29 -3.09 -10.77
C VAL A 474 -17.29 -3.92 -9.97
N GLU A 475 -16.80 -4.96 -9.31
CA GLU A 475 -17.58 -5.70 -8.33
C GLU A 475 -17.52 -5.00 -6.96
N VAL A 476 -18.65 -4.93 -6.26
CA VAL A 476 -18.75 -4.40 -4.89
C VAL A 476 -19.46 -5.39 -3.99
N GLY A 477 -19.06 -5.44 -2.71
CA GLY A 477 -19.64 -6.40 -1.76
C GLY A 477 -21.12 -6.15 -1.43
N SER A 478 -21.59 -4.90 -1.51
CA SER A 478 -23.01 -4.54 -1.32
C SER A 478 -23.32 -3.11 -1.79
N LEU A 479 -24.61 -2.83 -2.00
CA LEU A 479 -25.18 -1.51 -2.28
C LEU A 479 -26.19 -1.12 -1.17
N PRO A 480 -26.53 0.18 -1.00
CA PRO A 480 -27.38 0.65 0.12
C PRO A 480 -28.81 0.08 0.16
N THR A 481 -29.27 -0.50 -0.95
CA THR A 481 -30.53 -1.23 -1.09
C THR A 481 -30.22 -2.59 -1.73
N PRO A 482 -31.12 -3.59 -1.71
CA PRO A 482 -30.82 -4.92 -2.25
C PRO A 482 -30.83 -4.99 -3.79
N ILE A 483 -30.29 -3.96 -4.44
CA ILE A 483 -30.13 -3.82 -5.88
C ILE A 483 -28.83 -4.52 -6.32
N ALA A 484 -28.80 -5.04 -7.55
CA ALA A 484 -27.65 -5.76 -8.10
C ALA A 484 -26.73 -4.86 -8.94
N VAL A 485 -27.24 -3.70 -9.39
CA VAL A 485 -26.52 -2.79 -10.28
C VAL A 485 -26.79 -1.32 -9.94
N GLU A 486 -25.74 -0.49 -10.00
CA GLU A 486 -25.80 0.97 -9.87
C GLU A 486 -24.87 1.63 -10.90
N PHE A 487 -25.32 2.72 -11.53
CA PHE A 487 -24.52 3.52 -12.47
C PHE A 487 -24.17 4.89 -11.88
N LYS A 488 -22.93 5.31 -12.08
CA LYS A 488 -22.45 6.67 -11.89
C LYS A 488 -22.13 7.26 -13.27
N VAL A 489 -22.79 8.36 -13.62
CA VAL A 489 -22.79 8.88 -14.99
C VAL A 489 -22.30 10.31 -15.05
N ILE A 490 -21.48 10.61 -16.06
CA ILE A 490 -21.09 11.97 -16.45
C ILE A 490 -21.58 12.20 -17.89
N ALA A 491 -22.22 13.35 -18.12
CA ALA A 491 -22.74 13.74 -19.43
C ALA A 491 -22.49 15.22 -19.73
N LYS A 492 -22.69 15.64 -20.98
CA LYS A 492 -22.78 17.07 -21.33
C LYS A 492 -24.22 17.58 -21.15
N PRO A 493 -24.43 18.84 -20.70
CA PRO A 493 -25.74 19.49 -20.68
C PRO A 493 -26.42 19.47 -22.05
#